data_AF-A0A355FSK7-F1
#
_entry.id   AF-A0A355FSK7-F1
#
_cell.length_a   1.000
_cell.length_b   1.000
_cell.length_c   1.000
_cell.angle_alpha   90.00
_cell.angle_beta   90.00
_cell.angle_gamma   90.00
#
_symmetry.space_group_name_H-M   'P 1'
#
loop_
_entity.id
_entity.type
_entity.pdbx_description
1 polymer ?
#
loop_
_entity_poly.entity_id
_entity_poly.type
_entity_poly.pdbx_seq_one_letter_code
_entity_poly.pdbx_strand_id
1 'polypeptide(L)'
;MVGAGVQVISSGANVPFADQEIFYGQVAESADLELAVIPDFIANCGMARVFAYLMSDADVDMTDAAIFRDTSETILKALVETHGRNPGRTGLAATAFEIALEKLMKTKGN
;
A
#
# COMPACT_ATOMS: atom_id res chain seq x y z
N MET A 1 15.82 -11.47 -10.32
CA MET A 1 14.36 -11.35 -10.51
C MET A 1 14.03 -10.66 -11.83
N VAL A 2 14.54 -9.44 -12.05
CA VAL A 2 14.33 -8.67 -13.28
C VAL A 2 14.71 -9.46 -14.55
N GLY A 3 15.94 -9.99 -14.62
CA GLY A 3 16.39 -10.79 -15.77
C GLY A 3 15.63 -12.11 -15.99
N ALA A 4 14.83 -12.56 -15.02
CA ALA A 4 13.97 -13.73 -15.13
C ALA A 4 12.54 -13.39 -15.59
N GLY A 5 12.25 -12.13 -15.89
CA GLY A 5 10.95 -11.67 -16.41
C GLY A 5 9.92 -11.26 -15.37
N VAL A 6 10.32 -11.09 -14.10
CA VAL A 6 9.43 -10.51 -13.07
C VAL A 6 9.04 -9.09 -13.46
N GLN A 7 7.77 -8.73 -13.27
CA GLN A 7 7.25 -7.39 -13.59
C GLN A 7 6.65 -6.68 -12.37
N VAL A 8 6.20 -7.43 -11.36
CA VAL A 8 5.49 -6.89 -10.19
C VAL A 8 5.97 -7.60 -8.93
N ILE A 9 6.14 -6.84 -7.85
CA ILE A 9 6.29 -7.34 -6.48
C ILE A 9 5.11 -6.82 -5.68
N SER A 10 4.32 -7.74 -5.09
CA SER A 10 3.24 -7.41 -4.16
C SER A 10 3.65 -7.82 -2.74
N SER A 11 3.96 -6.83 -1.92
CA SER A 11 4.57 -7.03 -0.60
C SER A 11 3.58 -7.51 0.45
N GLY A 12 3.32 -8.82 0.49
CA GLY A 12 2.40 -9.41 1.48
C GLY A 12 2.96 -9.53 2.89
N ALA A 13 4.28 -9.43 3.07
CA ALA A 13 4.94 -9.42 4.38
C ALA A 13 5.26 -7.99 4.81
N ASN A 14 5.25 -7.74 6.12
CA ASN A 14 5.78 -6.50 6.67
C ASN A 14 7.30 -6.46 6.49
N VAL A 15 7.84 -5.31 6.07
CA VAL A 15 9.29 -5.12 5.85
C VAL A 15 9.85 -6.21 4.92
N PRO A 16 9.37 -6.28 3.66
CA PRO A 16 9.65 -7.39 2.75
C PRO A 16 11.08 -7.37 2.17
N PHE A 17 11.74 -6.21 2.20
CA PHE A 17 13.09 -6.02 1.69
C PHE A 17 14.09 -6.08 2.84
N ALA A 18 15.27 -6.66 2.56
CA ALA A 18 16.36 -6.80 3.53
C ALA A 18 17.15 -5.49 3.67
N ASP A 19 16.45 -4.41 4.01
CA ASP A 19 17.00 -3.09 4.28
C ASP A 19 17.18 -2.87 5.80
N GLN A 20 18.05 -1.93 6.17
CA GLN A 20 18.14 -1.47 7.57
C GLN A 20 16.97 -0.54 7.91
N GLU A 21 16.52 0.24 6.92
CA GLU A 21 15.35 1.09 6.98
C GLU A 21 14.06 0.25 6.99
N ILE A 22 13.12 0.62 7.86
CA ILE A 22 11.88 -0.15 8.05
C ILE A 22 10.91 0.00 6.86
N PHE A 23 10.95 1.14 6.16
CA PHE A 23 9.93 1.50 5.17
C PHE A 23 10.44 1.51 3.73
N TYR A 24 11.57 2.17 3.49
CA TYR A 24 12.13 2.32 2.14
C TYR A 24 13.64 2.52 2.23
N GLY A 25 14.39 1.46 1.94
CA GLY A 25 15.86 1.46 1.90
C GLY A 25 16.39 1.19 0.49
N GLN A 26 17.68 0.92 0.38
CA GLN A 26 18.37 0.78 -0.91
C GLN A 26 17.86 -0.41 -1.74
N VAL A 27 17.52 -1.53 -1.10
CA VAL A 27 17.01 -2.72 -1.80
C VAL A 27 15.59 -2.48 -2.30
N ALA A 28 14.73 -1.89 -1.46
CA ALA A 28 13.38 -1.48 -1.86
C ALA A 28 13.42 -0.47 -3.02
N GLU A 29 14.32 0.52 -2.95
CA GLU A 29 14.50 1.53 -4.00
C GLU A 29 14.98 0.93 -5.31
N SER A 30 16.02 0.09 -5.27
CA SER A 30 16.51 -0.60 -6.47
C SER A 30 15.40 -1.44 -7.12
N ALA A 31 14.58 -2.12 -6.32
CA ALA A 31 13.46 -2.89 -6.82
C ALA A 31 12.37 -1.99 -7.44
N ASP A 32 12.00 -0.89 -6.79
CA ASP A 32 10.97 0.03 -7.27
C ASP A 32 11.41 0.80 -8.53
N LEU A 33 12.71 1.00 -8.75
CA LEU A 33 13.25 1.60 -9.97
C LEU A 33 13.21 0.66 -11.18
N GLU A 34 13.14 -0.65 -10.97
CA GLU A 34 13.17 -1.66 -12.05
C GLU A 34 11.85 -2.40 -12.25
N LEU A 35 11.01 -2.47 -11.21
CA LEU A 35 9.78 -3.28 -11.15
C LEU A 35 8.62 -2.46 -10.58
N ALA A 36 7.39 -2.91 -10.84
CA ALA A 36 6.22 -2.37 -10.16
C ALA A 36 6.17 -2.93 -8.74
N VAL A 37 6.49 -2.11 -7.73
CA VAL A 37 6.42 -2.52 -6.33
C VAL A 37 5.16 -1.97 -5.68
N ILE A 38 4.27 -2.86 -5.22
CA ILE A 38 3.13 -2.51 -4.37
C ILE A 38 3.60 -2.66 -2.91
N PRO A 39 3.66 -1.57 -2.13
CA PRO A 39 4.21 -1.61 -0.77
C PRO A 39 3.30 -2.34 0.20
N ASP A 40 3.87 -2.78 1.33
CA ASP A 40 3.20 -3.60 2.34
C ASP A 40 2.01 -2.91 3.00
N PHE A 41 2.09 -1.61 3.28
CA PHE A 41 0.97 -0.82 3.80
C PHE A 41 -0.21 -0.66 2.82
N ILE A 42 -0.10 -1.16 1.59
CA ILE A 42 -1.21 -1.33 0.65
C ILE A 42 -1.54 -2.83 0.49
N ALA A 43 -0.54 -3.65 0.17
CA ALA A 43 -0.73 -5.07 -0.17
C ALA A 43 -1.11 -5.95 1.04
N ASN A 44 -0.72 -5.56 2.26
CA ASN A 44 -0.93 -6.29 3.51
C ASN A 44 -1.80 -5.50 4.52
N CYS A 45 -2.47 -4.42 4.10
CA CYS A 45 -3.25 -3.59 5.02
C CYS A 45 -4.59 -4.19 5.44
N GLY A 46 -4.98 -5.34 4.87
CA GLY A 46 -6.31 -5.93 5.02
C GLY A 46 -6.73 -6.09 6.48
N MET A 47 -5.88 -6.66 7.33
CA MET A 47 -6.20 -6.83 8.75
C MET A 47 -6.45 -5.48 9.45
N ALA A 48 -5.56 -4.50 9.25
CA ALA A 48 -5.71 -3.17 9.84
C ALA A 48 -6.99 -2.49 9.33
N ARG A 49 -7.35 -2.71 8.06
CA ARG A 49 -8.56 -2.15 7.49
C ARG A 49 -9.82 -2.80 8.04
N VAL A 50 -9.85 -4.12 8.22
CA VAL A 50 -10.96 -4.83 8.87
C VAL A 50 -11.18 -4.29 10.28
N PHE A 51 -10.12 -4.10 11.07
CA PHE A 51 -10.25 -3.48 12.39
C PHE A 51 -10.84 -2.07 12.31
N ALA A 52 -10.34 -1.22 11.41
CA ALA A 52 -10.84 0.13 11.24
C ALA A 52 -12.33 0.15 10.82
N TYR A 53 -12.75 -0.76 9.96
CA TYR A 53 -14.15 -0.92 9.54
C TYR A 53 -15.04 -1.31 10.72
N LEU A 54 -14.66 -2.33 11.48
CA LEU A 54 -15.43 -2.81 12.64
C LEU A 54 -15.50 -1.79 13.79
N MET A 55 -14.55 -0.86 13.84
CA MET A 55 -14.51 0.23 14.83
C MET A 55 -15.14 1.54 14.33
N SER A 56 -15.64 1.57 13.09
CA SER A 56 -16.11 2.82 12.47
C SER A 56 -17.48 3.29 12.96
N ASP A 57 -18.36 2.36 13.31
CA ASP A 57 -19.72 2.61 13.81
C ASP A 57 -20.16 1.44 14.71
N ALA A 58 -21.08 1.69 15.63
CA ALA A 58 -21.66 0.66 16.51
C ALA A 58 -22.58 -0.31 15.75
N ASP A 59 -23.22 0.13 14.66
CA ASP A 59 -24.18 -0.66 13.86
C ASP A 59 -23.59 -1.09 12.49
N VAL A 60 -22.27 -1.29 12.41
CA VAL A 60 -21.61 -1.71 11.17
C VAL A 60 -22.07 -3.09 10.69
N ASP A 61 -22.20 -3.27 9.37
CA ASP A 61 -22.53 -4.56 8.75
C ASP A 61 -21.34 -5.54 8.89
N MET A 62 -21.47 -6.51 9.80
CA MET A 62 -20.44 -7.50 10.09
C MET A 62 -20.43 -8.71 9.15
N THR A 63 -21.19 -8.69 8.05
CA THR A 63 -21.14 -9.78 7.07
C THR A 63 -19.79 -9.83 6.35
N ASP A 64 -19.34 -11.04 6.00
CA ASP A 64 -18.12 -11.24 5.22
C ASP A 64 -18.11 -10.36 3.96
N ALA A 65 -19.24 -10.31 3.24
CA ALA A 65 -19.37 -9.53 2.02
C ALA A 65 -19.12 -8.02 2.25
N ALA A 66 -19.64 -7.45 3.33
CA ALA A 66 -19.44 -6.05 3.66
C ALA A 66 -17.97 -5.76 4.04
N ILE A 67 -17.37 -6.62 4.88
CA ILE A 67 -15.97 -6.53 5.30
C ILE A 67 -15.01 -6.65 4.10
N PHE A 68 -15.23 -7.64 3.23
CA PHE A 68 -14.43 -7.83 2.02
C PHE A 68 -14.58 -6.66 1.06
N ARG A 69 -15.79 -6.15 0.87
CA ARG A 69 -16.05 -5.00 0.00
C ARG A 69 -15.33 -3.76 0.49
N ASP A 70 -15.47 -3.41 1.77
CA ASP A 70 -14.81 -2.24 2.35
C ASP A 70 -13.28 -2.32 2.24
N THR A 71 -12.72 -3.49 2.55
CA THR A 71 -11.28 -3.75 2.42
C THR A 71 -10.81 -3.63 0.97
N SER A 72 -11.53 -4.25 0.03
CA SER A 72 -11.19 -4.23 -1.40
C SER A 72 -11.28 -2.83 -1.99
N GLU A 73 -12.33 -2.08 -1.67
CA GLU A 73 -12.51 -0.71 -2.14
C GLU A 73 -11.42 0.22 -1.57
N THR A 74 -10.97 -0.01 -0.34
CA THR A 74 -9.88 0.77 0.26
C THR A 74 -8.55 0.51 -0.44
N ILE A 75 -8.19 -0.76 -0.67
CA ILE A 75 -6.98 -1.13 -1.41
C ILE A 75 -7.03 -0.59 -2.83
N LEU A 76 -8.18 -0.72 -3.52
CA LEU A 76 -8.38 -0.19 -4.87
C LEU A 76 -8.17 1.33 -4.92
N LYS A 77 -8.74 2.09 -3.97
CA LYS A 77 -8.56 3.55 -3.90
C LYS A 77 -7.08 3.92 -3.77
N ALA A 78 -6.34 3.24 -2.90
CA ALA A 78 -4.90 3.48 -2.75
C ALA A 78 -4.12 3.20 -4.04
N LEU A 79 -4.40 2.08 -4.71
CA LEU A 79 -3.77 1.74 -5.99
C LEU A 79 -4.09 2.75 -7.09
N VAL A 80 -5.35 3.17 -7.21
CA VAL A 80 -5.79 4.17 -8.21
C VAL A 80 -5.17 5.54 -7.92
N GLU A 81 -5.08 5.96 -6.66
CA GLU A 81 -4.47 7.24 -6.28
C GLU A 81 -2.96 7.25 -6.58
N THR A 82 -2.25 6.16 -6.23
CA THR A 82 -0.84 5.98 -6.56
C THR A 82 -0.62 6.00 -8.08
N HIS A 83 -1.39 5.22 -8.84
CA HIS A 83 -1.25 5.18 -10.29
C HIS A 83 -1.68 6.49 -10.97
N GLY A 84 -2.66 7.20 -10.40
CA GLY A 84 -3.07 8.51 -10.89
C GLY A 84 -1.98 9.58 -10.72
N ARG A 85 -1.17 9.48 -9.66
CA ARG A 85 -0.01 10.35 -9.45
C ARG A 85 1.21 9.91 -10.27
N ASN A 86 1.42 8.61 -10.41
CA ASN A 86 2.47 8.02 -11.23
C ASN A 86 1.88 6.95 -12.18
N PRO A 87 1.59 7.30 -13.45
CA PRO A 87 1.05 6.36 -14.44
C PRO A 87 2.10 5.39 -15.00
N GLY A 88 3.35 5.47 -14.52
CA GLY A 88 4.43 4.57 -14.88
C GLY A 88 4.31 3.17 -14.28
N ARG A 89 5.36 2.37 -14.45
CA ARG A 89 5.46 0.99 -13.92
C ARG A 89 6.50 0.86 -12.81
N THR A 90 7.22 1.93 -12.49
CA THR A 90 8.31 2.00 -11.52
C THR A 90 8.15 3.24 -10.66
N GLY A 91 8.78 3.28 -9.50
CA GLY A 91 8.63 4.35 -8.52
C GLY A 91 7.25 4.34 -7.83
N LEU A 92 6.54 3.22 -7.87
CA LEU A 92 5.17 3.13 -7.35
C LEU A 92 5.15 3.08 -5.83
N ALA A 93 6.11 2.37 -5.21
CA ALA A 93 6.24 2.35 -3.76
C ALA A 93 6.65 3.72 -3.22
N ALA A 94 7.62 4.40 -3.86
CA ALA A 94 7.98 5.78 -3.53
C ALA A 94 6.75 6.72 -3.64
N THR A 95 6.01 6.65 -4.74
CA THR A 95 4.79 7.46 -4.95
C THR A 95 3.74 7.21 -3.87
N ALA A 96 3.53 5.94 -3.49
CA ALA A 96 2.60 5.57 -2.43
C ALA A 96 3.04 6.12 -1.07
N PHE A 97 4.34 6.11 -0.76
CA PHE A 97 4.88 6.73 0.46
C PHE A 97 4.67 8.24 0.49
N GLU A 98 4.91 8.95 -0.61
CA GLU A 98 4.65 10.38 -0.71
C GLU A 98 3.18 10.71 -0.39
N ILE A 99 2.24 9.97 -0.99
CA ILE A 99 0.80 10.13 -0.73
C ILE A 99 0.48 9.88 0.75
N ALA A 100 1.03 8.82 1.34
CA ALA A 100 0.80 8.48 2.74
C ALA A 100 1.34 9.57 3.69
N LEU A 101 2.55 10.08 3.43
CA LEU A 101 3.17 11.16 4.21
C LEU A 101 2.38 12.46 4.08
N GLU A 102 1.91 12.83 2.88
CA GLU A 102 1.06 13.99 2.68
C GLU A 102 -0.23 13.91 3.50
N LYS A 103 -0.89 12.74 3.50
CA LYS A 103 -2.11 12.52 4.31
C LYS A 103 -1.81 12.67 5.80
N LEU A 104 -0.70 12.13 6.27
CA LEU A 104 -0.30 12.24 7.68
C LEU A 104 0.01 13.69 8.08
N MET A 105 0.71 14.44 7.23
CA MET A 105 1.09 15.83 7.51
C MET A 105 -0.09 16.79 7.42
N LYS A 106 -1.00 16.62 6.45
CA LYS A 106 -2.23 17.42 6.36
C LYS A 106 -3.13 17.24 7.58
N THR A 107 -3.10 16.08 8.21
CA THR A 107 -3.90 15.79 9.42
C THR A 107 -3.36 16.49 10.68
N LYS A 108 -2.10 16.97 10.70
CA LYS A 108 -1.52 17.73 11.83
C LYS A 108 -1.74 19.25 11.75
N GLY A 109 -2.43 19.74 10.72
CA GLY A 109 -2.64 21.17 10.46
C GLY A 109 -3.97 21.75 11.00
N ASN A 110 -4.76 20.97 11.74
CA ASN A 110 -6.00 21.41 12.40
C ASN A 110 -5.85 21.37 13.91
#